data_AF-A0A965RTN1-F1
#
_entry.id   AF-A0A965RTN1-F1
#
_cell.length_a   1.000
_cell.length_b   1.000
_cell.length_c   1.000
_cell.angle_alpha   90.00
_cell.angle_beta   90.00
_cell.angle_gamma   90.00
#
_symmetry.space_group_name_H-M   'P 1'
#
loop_
_entity.id
_entity.type
_entity.pdbx_description
1 polymer ?
#
loop_
_entity_poly.entity_id
_entity_poly.type
_entity_poly.pdbx_seq_one_letter_code
_entity_poly.pdbx_strand_id
1 'polypeptide(L)'
;MNQRIVEITNRIIDRSKATREQYLEDMRAAHQEGVVRKDLHCGNLAHAFAGCSPKEKSELAENKTPNLGIVTAYNDMLSAHKPYEHYPEKLREYAIKHNAVAQVAGGVPAMCDGVTQGQVGMELSLFSRDVIALSAVVGLTHNMFDAGLYLGICDKIVPGLM
;
A
#
# COMPACT_ATOMS: atom_id res chain seq x y z
N MET A 1 -0.32 -26.62 -22.24
CA MET A 1 -1.05 -25.39 -21.88
C MET A 1 -2.23 -25.22 -22.83
N ASN A 2 -3.39 -24.77 -22.38
CA ASN A 2 -4.57 -24.62 -23.25
C ASN A 2 -4.26 -23.62 -24.39
N GLN A 3 -4.46 -24.03 -25.64
CA GLN A 3 -4.11 -23.23 -26.82
C GLN A 3 -4.81 -21.87 -26.84
N ARG A 4 -6.07 -21.80 -26.40
CA ARG A 4 -6.81 -20.55 -26.32
C ARG A 4 -6.24 -19.58 -25.30
N ILE A 5 -5.74 -20.10 -24.17
CA ILE A 5 -5.05 -19.28 -23.15
C ILE A 5 -3.79 -18.68 -23.75
N VAL A 6 -2.99 -19.48 -24.47
CA VAL A 6 -1.75 -19.00 -25.13
C VAL A 6 -2.05 -17.88 -26.13
N GLU A 7 -3.06 -18.06 -26.99
CA GLU A 7 -3.48 -17.03 -27.95
C GLU A 7 -3.89 -15.72 -27.28
N ILE A 8 -4.70 -15.79 -26.21
CA ILE A 8 -5.15 -14.60 -25.46
C ILE A 8 -3.97 -13.92 -24.76
N THR A 9 -3.07 -14.69 -24.15
CA THR A 9 -1.87 -14.17 -23.49
C THR A 9 -0.99 -13.44 -24.50
N ASN A 10 -0.68 -14.04 -25.65
CA ASN A 10 0.13 -13.41 -26.70
C ASN A 10 -0.53 -12.11 -27.20
N ARG A 11 -1.85 -12.12 -27.41
CA ARG A 11 -2.58 -10.92 -27.81
C ARG A 11 -2.49 -9.79 -26.77
N ILE A 12 -2.51 -10.11 -25.47
CA ILE A 12 -2.33 -9.11 -24.40
C ILE A 12 -0.89 -8.59 -24.39
N ILE A 13 0.10 -9.47 -24.56
CA ILE A 13 1.52 -9.08 -24.65
C ILE A 13 1.73 -8.11 -25.81
N ASP A 14 1.25 -8.47 -27.01
CA ASP A 14 1.43 -7.64 -28.21
C ASP A 14 0.73 -6.29 -28.08
N ARG A 15 -0.52 -6.27 -27.58
CA ARG A 15 -1.28 -5.03 -27.39
C ARG A 15 -0.67 -4.11 -26.33
N SER A 16 -0.11 -4.68 -25.27
CA SER A 16 0.40 -3.92 -24.12
C SER A 16 1.90 -3.64 -24.21
N LYS A 17 2.57 -4.02 -25.30
CA LYS A 17 4.05 -4.00 -25.38
C LYS A 17 4.63 -2.63 -25.02
N ALA A 18 4.22 -1.58 -25.74
CA ALA A 18 4.76 -0.24 -25.54
C ALA A 18 4.47 0.32 -24.13
N THR A 19 3.25 0.14 -23.62
CA THR A 19 2.88 0.64 -22.28
C THR A 19 3.54 -0.15 -21.16
N ARG A 20 3.74 -1.47 -21.36
CA ARG A 20 4.46 -2.32 -20.40
C ARG A 20 5.94 -1.99 -20.37
N GLU A 21 6.56 -1.74 -21.52
CA GLU A 21 7.96 -1.31 -21.62
C GLU A 21 8.17 0.00 -20.84
N GLN A 22 7.33 1.01 -21.08
CA GLN A 22 7.38 2.28 -20.34
C GLN A 22 7.23 2.06 -18.82
N TYR A 23 6.21 1.31 -18.40
CA TYR A 23 6.01 1.02 -16.98
C TYR A 23 7.24 0.35 -16.34
N LEU A 24 7.88 -0.59 -17.03
CA LEU A 24 9.09 -1.25 -16.52
C LEU A 24 10.30 -0.32 -16.47
N GLU A 25 10.38 0.67 -17.37
CA GLU A 25 11.39 1.73 -17.29
C GLU A 25 11.17 2.62 -16.08
N ASP A 26 9.94 3.10 -15.87
CA ASP A 26 9.58 3.93 -14.72
C ASP A 26 9.87 3.21 -13.39
N MET A 27 9.50 1.92 -13.29
CA MET A 27 9.78 1.12 -12.08
C MET A 27 11.28 0.91 -11.85
N ARG A 28 12.08 0.77 -12.91
CA ARG A 28 13.55 0.67 -12.77
C ARG A 28 14.16 2.00 -12.34
N ALA A 29 13.68 3.12 -12.88
CA ALA A 29 14.12 4.45 -12.48
C ALA A 29 13.80 4.73 -11.01
N ALA A 30 12.56 4.46 -10.58
CA ALA A 30 12.14 4.61 -9.18
C ALA A 30 12.96 3.71 -8.22
N HIS A 31 13.27 2.48 -8.63
CA HIS A 31 14.12 1.59 -7.83
C HIS A 31 15.56 2.10 -7.68
N GLN A 32 16.11 2.72 -8.74
CA GLN A 32 17.45 3.31 -8.71
C GLN A 32 17.51 4.58 -7.86
N GLU A 33 16.47 5.41 -7.91
CA GLU A 33 16.33 6.60 -7.07
C GLU A 33 16.21 6.21 -5.58
N GLY A 34 15.44 5.15 -5.30
CA GLY A 34 15.26 4.62 -3.96
C GLY A 34 14.45 5.54 -3.04
N VAL A 35 14.54 5.29 -1.74
CA VAL A 35 13.85 6.05 -0.70
C VAL A 35 14.67 7.27 -0.27
N VAL A 36 14.00 8.38 0.02
CA VAL A 36 14.66 9.71 0.21
C VAL A 36 15.15 9.93 1.65
N ARG A 37 15.15 8.89 2.49
CA ARG A 37 15.54 8.97 3.92
C ARG A 37 16.89 9.64 4.17
N LYS A 38 17.89 9.39 3.32
CA LYS A 38 19.24 9.97 3.48
C LYS A 38 19.33 11.46 3.14
N ASP A 39 18.42 11.94 2.29
CA ASP A 39 18.45 13.29 1.74
C ASP A 39 17.44 14.23 2.40
N LEU A 40 16.57 13.71 3.28
CA LEU A 40 15.65 14.52 4.06
C LEU A 40 16.39 15.31 5.15
N HIS A 41 16.07 16.60 5.25
CA HIS A 41 16.53 17.42 6.38
C HIS A 41 16.06 16.84 7.72
N CYS A 42 16.86 17.03 8.78
CA CYS A 42 16.59 16.50 10.12
C CYS A 42 15.17 16.79 10.63
N GLY A 43 14.58 17.94 10.28
CA GLY A 43 13.19 18.27 10.61
C GLY A 43 12.17 17.33 9.97
N ASN A 44 12.33 17.02 8.68
CA ASN A 44 11.43 16.11 7.96
C ASN A 44 11.54 14.68 8.48
N LEU A 45 12.77 14.24 8.77
CA LEU A 45 13.02 12.93 9.39
C LEU A 45 12.38 12.83 10.77
N ALA A 46 12.49 13.88 11.60
CA ALA A 46 11.86 13.90 12.92
C ALA A 46 10.34 13.71 12.86
N HIS A 47 9.65 14.27 11.85
CA HIS A 47 8.22 14.03 11.64
C HIS A 47 7.92 12.60 11.19
N ALA A 48 8.70 12.06 10.26
CA ALA A 48 8.44 10.77 9.61
C ALA A 48 8.49 9.57 10.59
N PHE A 49 9.29 9.65 11.65
CA PHE A 49 9.40 8.59 12.67
C PHE A 49 9.14 9.09 14.09
N ALA A 50 8.44 10.22 14.25
CA ALA A 50 8.13 10.79 15.57
C ALA A 50 7.48 9.77 16.53
N GLY A 51 6.56 8.97 15.99
CA GLY A 51 5.82 7.93 16.72
C GLY A 51 6.58 6.61 16.90
N CYS A 52 7.78 6.47 16.34
CA CYS A 52 8.62 5.28 16.52
C CYS A 52 9.35 5.31 17.86
N SER A 53 9.73 4.12 18.34
CA SER A 53 10.61 3.95 19.49
C SER A 53 12.00 4.57 19.24
N PRO A 54 12.76 4.93 20.29
CA PRO A 54 14.10 5.51 20.13
C PRO A 54 15.05 4.64 19.28
N LYS A 55 14.95 3.31 19.38
CA LYS A 55 15.75 2.38 18.59
C LYS A 55 15.41 2.47 17.10
N GLU A 56 14.12 2.38 16.76
CA GLU A 56 13.64 2.50 15.38
C GLU A 56 14.02 3.86 14.76
N LYS A 57 13.95 4.95 15.54
CA LYS A 57 14.37 6.29 15.08
C LYS A 57 15.83 6.31 14.64
N SER A 58 16.73 5.73 15.44
CA SER A 58 18.17 5.67 15.12
C SER A 58 18.42 4.81 13.87
N GLU A 59 17.76 3.65 13.79
CA GLU A 59 17.90 2.72 12.67
C GLU A 59 17.38 3.28 11.34
N LEU A 60 16.25 3.99 11.37
CA LEU A 60 15.67 4.67 10.21
C LEU A 60 16.48 5.88 9.77
N ALA A 61 16.97 6.70 10.73
CA ALA A 61 17.78 7.88 10.44
C ALA A 61 19.11 7.52 9.75
N GLU A 62 19.69 6.37 10.07
CA GLU A 62 20.90 5.87 9.43
C GLU A 62 20.63 5.16 8.09
N ASN A 63 19.35 5.03 7.70
CA ASN A 63 18.89 4.31 6.51
C ASN A 63 19.49 2.88 6.39
N LYS A 64 19.64 2.20 7.53
CA LYS A 64 20.21 0.84 7.61
C LYS A 64 19.14 -0.24 7.61
N THR A 65 17.91 0.12 7.94
CA THR A 65 16.82 -0.82 8.21
C THR A 65 15.66 -0.60 7.24
N PRO A 66 15.08 -1.68 6.66
CA PRO A 66 13.89 -1.57 5.84
C PRO A 66 12.70 -0.99 6.62
N ASN A 67 11.91 -0.13 5.98
CA ASN A 67 10.70 0.46 6.52
C ASN A 67 9.48 0.03 5.69
N LEU A 68 8.53 -0.65 6.32
CA LEU A 68 7.34 -1.17 5.67
C LEU A 68 6.15 -0.22 5.91
N GLY A 69 5.54 0.27 4.83
CA GLY A 69 4.36 1.11 4.88
C GLY A 69 3.08 0.29 4.91
N ILE A 70 2.31 0.39 5.98
CA ILE A 70 1.02 -0.31 6.13
C ILE A 70 -0.11 0.63 5.68
N VAL A 71 -0.89 0.23 4.69
CA VAL A 71 -2.13 0.89 4.30
C VAL A 71 -3.30 0.04 4.77
N THR A 72 -4.19 0.60 5.59
CA THR A 72 -5.27 -0.16 6.23
C THR A 72 -6.66 0.35 5.83
N ALA A 73 -7.56 -0.58 5.49
CA ALA A 73 -8.98 -0.33 5.26
C ALA A 73 -9.81 -0.50 6.55
N TYR A 74 -9.17 -0.44 7.73
CA TYR A 74 -9.83 -0.63 9.01
C TYR A 74 -11.00 0.33 9.22
N ASN A 75 -12.13 -0.24 9.57
CA ASN A 75 -13.24 0.45 10.20
C ASN A 75 -14.00 -0.55 11.08
N ASP A 76 -14.61 -0.06 12.15
CA ASP A 76 -15.33 -0.89 13.13
C ASP A 76 -16.65 -1.48 12.60
N MET A 77 -17.25 -0.84 11.59
CA MET A 77 -18.58 -1.19 11.11
C MET A 77 -18.57 -2.46 10.25
N LEU A 78 -17.53 -2.67 9.45
CA LEU A 78 -17.39 -3.80 8.55
C LEU A 78 -16.66 -4.95 9.24
N SER A 79 -17.39 -6.01 9.53
CA SER A 79 -16.87 -7.20 10.23
C SER A 79 -15.63 -7.80 9.59
N ALA A 80 -15.54 -7.79 8.25
CA ALA A 80 -14.39 -8.29 7.51
C ALA A 80 -13.09 -7.50 7.76
N HIS A 81 -13.18 -6.28 8.27
CA HIS A 81 -12.05 -5.41 8.57
C HIS A 81 -11.71 -5.33 10.06
N LYS A 82 -12.56 -5.86 10.95
CA LYS A 82 -12.29 -5.89 12.39
C LYS A 82 -10.92 -6.48 12.75
N PRO A 83 -10.41 -7.53 12.07
CA PRO A 83 -9.06 -8.03 12.36
C PRO A 83 -7.95 -6.96 12.23
N TYR A 84 -8.15 -5.92 11.41
CA TYR A 84 -7.17 -4.87 11.14
C TYR A 84 -7.02 -3.84 12.26
N GLU A 85 -7.87 -3.88 13.30
CA GLU A 85 -7.72 -3.04 14.49
C GLU A 85 -6.35 -3.24 15.15
N HIS A 86 -5.99 -4.51 15.38
CA HIS A 86 -4.77 -4.90 16.10
C HIS A 86 -3.71 -5.54 15.19
N TYR A 87 -4.02 -5.78 13.91
CA TYR A 87 -3.07 -6.41 13.00
C TYR A 87 -1.81 -5.57 12.76
N PRO A 88 -1.87 -4.23 12.61
CA PRO A 88 -0.69 -3.40 12.48
C PRO A 88 0.29 -3.54 13.67
N GLU A 89 -0.21 -3.72 14.90
CA GLU A 89 0.64 -3.95 16.08
C GLU A 89 1.44 -5.25 15.94
N LYS A 90 0.77 -6.34 15.56
CA LYS A 90 1.40 -7.65 15.32
C LYS A 90 2.41 -7.60 14.19
N LEU A 91 2.12 -6.84 13.12
CA LEU A 91 3.04 -6.65 12.00
C LEU A 91 4.30 -5.88 12.42
N ARG A 92 4.18 -4.85 13.27
CA ARG A 92 5.34 -4.15 13.83
C ARG A 92 6.22 -5.07 14.66
N GLU A 93 5.62 -5.84 15.57
CA GLU A 93 6.37 -6.81 16.38
C GLU A 93 7.11 -7.84 15.50
N TYR A 94 6.48 -8.30 14.43
CA TYR A 94 7.10 -9.24 13.49
C TYR A 94 8.22 -8.59 12.67
N ALA A 95 8.02 -7.36 12.17
CA ALA A 95 9.04 -6.61 11.44
C ALA A 95 10.31 -6.43 12.29
N ILE A 96 10.15 -6.05 13.57
CA ILE A 96 11.27 -5.88 14.50
C ILE A 96 12.08 -7.17 14.66
N LYS A 97 11.42 -8.33 14.74
CA LYS A 97 12.09 -9.64 14.83
C LYS A 97 12.93 -9.97 13.59
N HIS A 98 12.61 -9.35 12.45
CA HIS A 98 13.30 -9.54 11.18
C HIS A 98 14.16 -8.34 10.77
N ASN A 99 14.55 -7.49 11.74
CA ASN A 99 15.36 -6.29 11.52
C ASN A 99 14.74 -5.36 10.46
N ALA A 100 13.43 -5.09 10.61
CA ALA A 100 12.69 -4.12 9.83
C ALA A 100 11.81 -3.27 10.77
N VAL A 101 11.42 -2.09 10.29
CA VAL A 101 10.41 -1.24 10.93
C VAL A 101 9.13 -1.31 10.10
N ALA A 102 7.98 -1.18 10.75
CA ALA A 102 6.71 -1.02 10.04
C ALA A 102 5.94 0.17 10.61
N GLN A 103 5.34 0.97 9.74
CA GLN A 103 4.55 2.14 10.13
C GLN A 103 3.24 2.12 9.36
N VAL A 104 2.16 2.61 9.97
CA VAL A 104 0.93 2.86 9.22
C VAL A 104 1.16 4.10 8.37
N ALA A 105 1.21 3.91 7.06
CA ALA A 105 1.40 4.95 6.06
C ALA A 105 0.10 5.73 5.81
N GLY A 106 -1.05 5.06 5.93
CA GLY A 106 -2.35 5.70 5.76
C GLY A 106 -3.53 4.76 6.00
N GLY A 107 -4.70 5.37 6.16
CA GLY A 107 -5.99 4.68 6.13
C GLY A 107 -6.69 4.93 4.79
N VAL A 108 -7.39 3.93 4.28
CA VAL A 108 -8.26 4.06 3.10
C VAL A 108 -9.72 3.85 3.51
N PRO A 109 -10.68 4.50 2.82
CA PRO A 109 -12.08 4.25 3.10
C PRO A 109 -12.44 2.81 2.74
N ALA A 110 -13.50 2.33 3.36
CA ALA A 110 -13.98 0.99 3.15
C ALA A 110 -15.50 0.99 3.08
N MET A 111 -16.03 0.18 2.17
CA MET A 111 -17.46 0.01 1.99
C MET A 111 -17.78 -1.44 1.70
N CYS A 112 -19.03 -1.83 2.01
CA CYS A 112 -19.49 -3.20 1.85
C CYS A 112 -20.79 -3.21 1.07
N ASP A 113 -20.77 -3.84 -0.10
CA ASP A 113 -21.97 -4.06 -0.90
C ASP A 113 -23.04 -4.81 -0.10
N GLY A 114 -22.67 -5.75 0.78
CA GLY A 114 -23.63 -6.43 1.66
C GLY A 114 -24.41 -5.49 2.59
N VAL A 115 -23.89 -4.29 2.86
CA VAL A 115 -24.59 -3.23 3.62
C VAL A 115 -25.36 -2.29 2.69
N THR A 116 -24.77 -1.92 1.54
CA THR A 116 -25.34 -0.89 0.65
C THR A 116 -26.24 -1.43 -0.45
N GLN A 117 -26.29 -2.74 -0.71
CA GLN A 117 -27.04 -3.32 -1.82
C GLN A 117 -28.51 -2.91 -1.78
N GLY A 118 -29.00 -2.32 -2.87
CA GLY A 118 -30.38 -1.82 -2.98
C GLY A 118 -30.65 -0.52 -2.23
N GLN A 119 -29.62 0.12 -1.66
CA GLN A 119 -29.67 1.44 -1.03
C GLN A 119 -28.95 2.48 -1.90
N VAL A 120 -29.26 3.77 -1.70
CA VAL A 120 -28.65 4.90 -2.43
C VAL A 120 -27.11 4.90 -2.31
N GLY A 121 -26.56 4.44 -1.18
CA GLY A 121 -25.12 4.30 -1.00
C GLY A 121 -24.42 3.38 -2.01
N MET A 122 -25.15 2.46 -2.66
CA MET A 122 -24.58 1.58 -3.69
C MET A 122 -24.11 2.36 -4.93
N GLU A 123 -24.66 3.56 -5.17
CA GLU A 123 -24.23 4.44 -6.25
C GLU A 123 -22.76 4.85 -6.12
N LEU A 124 -22.20 4.82 -4.90
CA LEU A 124 -20.79 5.11 -4.64
C LEU A 124 -19.88 3.87 -4.72
N SER A 125 -20.44 2.68 -4.94
CA SER A 125 -19.68 1.42 -4.86
C SER A 125 -18.48 1.38 -5.77
N LEU A 126 -18.68 1.58 -7.07
CA LEU A 126 -17.59 1.54 -8.03
C LEU A 126 -16.59 2.70 -7.83
N PHE A 127 -17.09 3.90 -7.49
CA PHE A 127 -16.24 5.07 -7.26
C PHE A 127 -15.30 4.89 -6.06
N SER A 128 -15.70 4.12 -5.05
CA SER A 128 -14.87 3.85 -3.88
C SER A 128 -13.52 3.25 -4.25
N ARG A 129 -13.43 2.42 -5.30
CA ARG A 129 -12.17 1.82 -5.76
C ARG A 129 -11.14 2.89 -6.11
N ASP A 130 -11.55 3.91 -6.86
CA ASP A 130 -10.64 4.96 -7.32
C ASP A 130 -10.26 5.90 -6.17
N VAL A 131 -11.18 6.13 -5.22
CA VAL A 131 -10.87 6.85 -3.97
C VAL A 131 -9.83 6.09 -3.15
N ILE A 132 -9.98 4.78 -3.01
CA ILE A 132 -9.05 3.91 -2.29
C ILE A 132 -7.66 3.95 -2.92
N ALA A 133 -7.57 3.86 -4.25
CA ALA A 133 -6.31 3.97 -4.98
C ALA A 133 -5.62 5.31 -4.72
N LEU A 134 -6.36 6.41 -4.83
CA LEU A 134 -5.82 7.74 -4.56
C LEU A 134 -5.36 7.88 -3.09
N SER A 135 -6.17 7.41 -2.13
CA SER A 135 -5.83 7.46 -0.70
C SER A 135 -4.58 6.62 -0.38
N ALA A 136 -4.44 5.42 -0.97
CA ALA A 136 -3.27 4.57 -0.80
C ALA A 136 -2.00 5.25 -1.32
N VAL A 137 -2.06 5.85 -2.51
CA VAL A 137 -0.94 6.60 -3.09
C VAL A 137 -0.55 7.77 -2.19
N VAL A 138 -1.52 8.57 -1.71
CA VAL A 138 -1.26 9.68 -0.79
C VAL A 138 -0.52 9.23 0.47
N GLY A 139 -0.87 8.07 1.04
CA GLY A 139 -0.14 7.52 2.20
C GLY A 139 1.31 7.15 1.89
N LEU A 140 1.60 6.72 0.66
CA LEU A 140 2.92 6.25 0.25
C LEU A 140 3.84 7.34 -0.32
N THR A 141 3.29 8.52 -0.70
CA THR A 141 4.07 9.62 -1.30
C THR A 141 5.12 10.23 -0.38
N HIS A 142 5.11 9.91 0.92
CA HIS A 142 6.19 10.27 1.84
C HIS A 142 7.57 9.74 1.41
N ASN A 143 7.61 8.74 0.51
CA ASN A 143 8.83 8.12 -0.01
C ASN A 143 9.80 7.63 1.08
N MET A 144 9.21 7.11 2.16
CA MET A 144 9.89 6.64 3.38
C MET A 144 9.90 5.12 3.50
N PHE A 145 9.20 4.40 2.60
CA PHE A 145 8.91 2.98 2.73
C PHE A 145 9.59 2.18 1.61
N ASP A 146 10.23 1.07 1.95
CA ASP A 146 10.84 0.14 0.97
C ASP A 146 9.81 -0.83 0.36
N ALA A 147 8.70 -1.05 1.06
CA ALA A 147 7.62 -1.91 0.61
C ALA A 147 6.28 -1.53 1.25
N GLY A 148 5.18 -1.87 0.58
CA GLY A 148 3.81 -1.68 1.05
C GLY A 148 3.19 -2.97 1.58
N LEU A 149 2.43 -2.87 2.67
CA LEU A 149 1.54 -3.91 3.19
C LEU A 149 0.11 -3.38 3.14
N TYR A 150 -0.74 -4.01 2.34
CA TYR A 150 -2.11 -3.56 2.10
C TYR A 150 -3.10 -4.44 2.87
N LEU A 151 -3.74 -3.87 3.89
CA LEU A 151 -4.73 -4.55 4.72
C LEU A 151 -6.13 -4.19 4.24
N GLY A 152 -6.61 -4.95 3.26
CA GLY A 152 -7.94 -4.78 2.68
C GLY A 152 -8.52 -6.10 2.17
N ILE A 153 -9.84 -6.16 2.15
CA ILE A 153 -10.63 -7.26 1.59
C ILE A 153 -11.92 -6.67 0.99
N CYS A 154 -12.61 -7.45 0.16
CA CYS A 154 -13.79 -7.09 -0.64
C CYS A 154 -13.47 -6.57 -2.05
N ASP A 155 -14.51 -6.64 -2.87
CA ASP A 155 -14.49 -6.48 -4.33
C ASP A 155 -13.89 -5.15 -4.80
N LYS A 156 -14.11 -4.03 -4.09
CA LYS A 156 -13.61 -2.71 -4.51
C LYS A 156 -12.34 -2.28 -3.79
N ILE A 157 -12.10 -2.86 -2.60
CA ILE A 157 -10.99 -2.47 -1.75
C ILE A 157 -9.69 -3.11 -2.24
N VAL A 158 -9.71 -4.42 -2.53
CA VAL A 158 -8.49 -5.10 -3.03
C VAL A 158 -8.02 -4.51 -4.36
N PRO A 159 -8.87 -4.30 -5.38
CA PRO A 159 -8.43 -3.67 -6.62
C PRO A 159 -8.06 -2.19 -6.48
N GLY A 160 -8.58 -1.48 -5.47
CA GLY A 160 -8.15 -0.12 -5.18
C GLY A 160 -6.75 -0.06 -4.56
N LEU A 161 -6.30 -1.14 -3.90
CA LEU A 161 -4.99 -1.21 -3.24
C LEU A 161 -3.87 -1.75 -4.15
N MET A 162 -4.21 -2.24 -5.35
CA MET A 162 -3.30 -2.90 -6.31
C MET A 162 -3.03 -2.02 -7.53
#